data_AF-A0A5D0VF09-F1
#
_entry.id   AF-A0A5D0VF09-F1
#
_cell.length_a   1.000
_cell.length_b   1.000
_cell.length_c   1.000
_cell.angle_alpha   90.00
_cell.angle_beta   90.00
_cell.angle_gamma   90.00
#
_symmetry.space_group_name_H-M   'P 1'
#
loop_
_entity.id
_entity.type
_entity.pdbx_description
1 polymer ?
#
loop_
_entity_poly.entity_id
_entity_poly.type
_entity_poly.pdbx_seq_one_letter_code
_entity_poly.pdbx_strand_id
1 'polypeptide(L)'
;MPQSVLPKTETLHDSAKGLDIRSGADIAATILSGQQAALKSVETSLPDLVRGADLMVDTVRRGGRLIYAAAGSSGLMALADAAELTGTYGLSPDLILFFMAGGVPVDGRMPGHTEDQADAAERDAAAVRPGDVVIAVTASGSTPYPTAFAKKARTLGASTICVANNGDADIFVHADVAVALETPPEIIAGSTRLGAATAQKAALNTMSTLMGVRLGHVYDGMMVNLVADNRKLRARAAGMVSRIAHVDKETATRSLEQSKWAVKPAVLLAAGASSLDRAETLLAETQGQLRKALQRI
;
A
#
# COMPACT_ATOMS: atom_id res chain seq x y z
N MET A 1 37.91 13.10 11.65
CA MET A 1 36.60 12.43 11.46
C MET A 1 35.56 13.54 11.35
N PRO A 2 34.89 13.75 10.23
CA PRO A 2 33.73 14.64 10.23
C PRO A 2 32.74 14.07 11.27
N GLN A 3 32.18 14.92 12.14
CA GLN A 3 31.10 14.51 13.04
C GLN A 3 30.02 13.86 12.18
N SER A 4 29.71 12.57 12.39
CA SER A 4 28.62 11.94 11.65
C SER A 4 27.34 12.67 12.04
N VAL A 5 26.78 13.42 11.10
CA VAL A 5 25.47 14.04 11.28
C VAL A 5 24.50 12.88 11.46
N LEU A 6 23.86 12.80 12.63
CA LEU A 6 22.86 11.78 12.90
C LEU A 6 21.70 11.95 11.90
N PRO A 7 21.14 10.86 11.34
CA PRO A 7 19.96 10.96 10.50
C PRO A 7 18.82 11.61 11.27
N LYS A 8 17.95 12.35 10.58
CA LYS A 8 16.88 13.13 11.22
C LYS A 8 15.99 12.27 12.12
N THR A 9 15.76 11.00 11.74
CA THR A 9 15.04 9.98 12.51
C THR A 9 15.63 9.69 13.90
N GLU A 10 16.93 9.95 14.11
CA GLU A 10 17.66 9.68 15.37
C GLU A 10 17.88 10.94 16.21
N THR A 11 17.54 12.12 15.68
CA THR A 11 17.75 13.39 16.38
C THR A 11 16.69 13.65 17.46
N LEU A 12 17.02 14.48 18.46
CA LEU A 12 16.08 14.90 19.50
C LEU A 12 15.09 15.92 18.95
N HIS A 13 13.80 15.73 19.25
CA HIS A 13 12.79 16.74 18.98
C HIS A 13 12.80 17.83 20.08
N ASP A 14 12.77 19.12 19.70
CA ASP A 14 12.76 20.25 20.65
C ASP A 14 11.66 20.16 21.72
N SER A 15 10.44 19.77 21.31
CA SER A 15 9.29 19.55 22.17
C SER A 15 9.44 18.40 23.17
N ALA A 16 10.47 17.55 23.06
CA ALA A 16 10.71 16.42 23.96
C ALA A 16 11.42 16.82 25.27
N LYS A 17 11.98 18.03 25.38
CA LYS A 17 12.70 18.45 26.58
C LYS A 17 11.78 18.44 27.82
N GLY A 18 12.13 17.61 28.81
CA GLY A 18 11.35 17.42 30.04
C GLY A 18 9.97 16.79 29.80
N LEU A 19 9.81 16.00 28.73
CA LEU A 19 8.54 15.32 28.43
C LEU A 19 8.08 14.41 29.58
N ASP A 20 9.01 13.73 30.24
CA ASP A 20 8.81 12.75 31.31
C ASP A 20 8.24 13.32 32.61
N ILE A 21 8.35 14.64 32.82
CA ILE A 21 7.84 15.33 34.01
C ILE A 21 6.55 16.13 33.77
N ARG A 22 6.00 16.09 32.56
CA ARG A 22 4.75 16.80 32.21
C ARG A 22 3.52 16.01 32.65
N SER A 23 2.36 16.64 32.62
CA SER A 23 1.10 15.94 32.84
C SER A 23 0.84 14.90 31.75
N GLY A 24 0.08 13.85 32.07
CA GLY A 24 -0.30 12.84 31.07
C GLY A 24 -1.05 13.42 29.87
N ALA A 25 -1.85 14.47 30.08
CA ALA A 25 -2.54 15.17 29.00
C ALA A 25 -1.57 15.89 28.05
N ASP A 26 -0.56 16.58 28.60
CA ASP A 26 0.45 17.28 27.79
C ASP A 26 1.34 16.30 27.03
N ILE A 27 1.72 15.17 27.66
CA ILE A 27 2.49 14.11 27.00
C ILE A 27 1.70 13.55 25.81
N ALA A 28 0.43 13.20 26.03
CA ALA A 28 -0.42 12.65 24.97
C ALA A 28 -0.61 13.65 23.81
N ALA A 29 -0.87 14.92 24.10
CA ALA A 29 -0.99 15.97 23.10
C ALA A 29 0.31 16.16 22.31
N THR A 30 1.47 16.13 22.99
CA THR A 30 2.79 16.25 22.36
C THR A 30 3.07 15.10 21.40
N ILE A 31 2.79 13.86 21.83
CA ILE A 31 2.96 12.65 20.99
C ILE A 31 2.04 12.71 19.76
N LEU A 32 0.77 13.09 19.93
CA LEU A 32 -0.17 13.19 18.82
C LEU A 32 0.25 14.28 17.82
N SER A 33 0.70 15.43 18.31
CA SER A 33 1.19 16.53 17.45
C SER A 33 2.40 16.10 16.61
N GLY A 34 3.33 15.33 17.17
CA GLY A 34 4.45 14.76 16.41
C GLY A 34 3.99 13.86 15.26
N GLN A 35 3.00 12.99 15.51
CA GLN A 35 2.43 12.13 14.45
C GLN A 35 1.69 12.94 13.37
N GLN A 36 0.98 14.00 13.75
CA GLN A 36 0.34 14.90 12.78
C GLN A 36 1.36 15.63 11.90
N ALA A 37 2.46 16.10 12.49
CA ALA A 37 3.55 16.73 11.75
C ALA A 37 4.23 15.74 10.80
N ALA A 38 4.42 14.49 11.23
CA ALA A 38 4.92 13.42 10.37
C ALA A 38 3.96 13.10 9.21
N LEU A 39 2.66 12.99 9.46
CA LEU A 39 1.66 12.79 8.41
C LEU A 39 1.67 13.92 7.39
N LYS A 40 1.84 15.16 7.82
CA LYS A 40 1.93 16.33 6.93
C LYS A 40 3.10 16.23 5.94
N SER A 41 4.20 15.59 6.32
CA SER A 41 5.36 15.40 5.42
C SER A 41 5.02 14.58 4.16
N VAL A 42 3.94 13.81 4.17
CA VAL A 42 3.48 13.03 3.00
C VAL A 42 3.04 13.95 1.85
N GLU A 43 2.57 15.16 2.14
CA GLU A 43 2.07 16.13 1.15
C GLU A 43 3.12 16.45 0.07
N THR A 44 4.39 16.60 0.45
CA THR A 44 5.47 16.92 -0.48
C THR A 44 5.85 15.74 -1.38
N SER A 45 5.55 14.52 -0.95
CA SER A 45 5.80 13.28 -1.70
C SER A 45 4.69 12.90 -2.67
N LEU A 46 3.57 13.64 -2.72
CA LEU A 46 2.42 13.28 -3.58
C LEU A 46 2.80 12.99 -5.05
N PRO A 47 3.69 13.77 -5.72
CA PRO A 47 4.11 13.45 -7.08
C PRO A 47 4.76 12.06 -7.21
N ASP A 48 5.61 11.68 -6.26
CA ASP A 48 6.29 10.38 -6.26
C ASP A 48 5.35 9.23 -5.86
N LEU A 49 4.39 9.49 -4.97
CA LEU A 49 3.31 8.53 -4.68
C LEU A 49 2.46 8.25 -5.92
N VAL A 50 2.17 9.28 -6.73
CA VAL A 50 1.47 9.09 -8.01
C VAL A 50 2.31 8.24 -8.97
N ARG A 51 3.61 8.52 -9.10
CA ARG A 51 4.53 7.74 -9.94
C ARG A 51 4.64 6.29 -9.46
N GLY A 52 4.72 6.07 -8.15
CA GLY A 52 4.74 4.74 -7.55
C GLY A 52 3.45 3.96 -7.82
N ALA A 53 2.30 4.59 -7.63
CA ALA A 53 1.01 4.00 -7.97
C ALA A 53 0.91 3.63 -9.47
N ASP A 54 1.43 4.47 -10.36
CA ASP A 54 1.42 4.21 -11.80
C ASP A 54 2.27 3.02 -12.19
N LEU A 55 3.44 2.90 -11.57
CA LEU A 55 4.29 1.72 -11.72
C LEU A 55 3.60 0.45 -11.20
N MET A 56 2.87 0.52 -10.08
CA MET A 56 2.06 -0.59 -9.57
C MET A 56 0.92 -0.97 -10.53
N VAL A 57 0.21 0.03 -11.09
CA VAL A 57 -0.87 -0.19 -12.09
C VAL A 57 -0.34 -0.91 -13.32
N ASP A 58 0.77 -0.44 -13.88
CA ASP A 58 1.37 -1.03 -15.07
C ASP A 58 1.89 -2.45 -14.81
N THR A 59 2.43 -2.68 -13.61
CA THR A 59 2.87 -4.01 -13.17
C THR A 59 1.70 -4.99 -13.12
N VAL A 60 0.62 -4.64 -12.42
CA VAL A 60 -0.58 -5.50 -12.30
C VAL A 60 -1.21 -5.75 -13.66
N ARG A 61 -1.31 -4.73 -14.54
CA ARG A 61 -1.86 -4.90 -15.89
C ARG A 61 -1.07 -5.86 -16.77
N ARG A 62 0.25 -5.95 -16.56
CA ARG A 62 1.12 -6.89 -17.27
C ARG A 62 1.18 -8.27 -16.61
N GLY A 63 0.46 -8.49 -15.51
CA GLY A 63 0.49 -9.72 -14.73
C GLY A 63 1.76 -9.88 -13.89
N GLY A 64 2.52 -8.80 -13.67
CA GLY A 64 3.64 -8.78 -12.74
C GLY A 64 3.18 -8.68 -11.28
N ARG A 65 4.08 -8.96 -10.35
CA ARG A 65 3.77 -9.04 -8.92
C ARG A 65 4.21 -7.78 -8.18
N LEU A 66 3.43 -7.42 -7.16
CA LEU A 66 3.77 -6.42 -6.16
C LEU A 66 4.50 -7.12 -5.00
N ILE A 67 5.77 -6.77 -4.80
CA ILE A 67 6.62 -7.42 -3.79
C ILE A 67 7.01 -6.40 -2.74
N TYR A 68 6.55 -6.57 -1.51
CA TYR A 68 6.91 -5.70 -0.39
C TYR A 68 8.14 -6.27 0.34
N ALA A 69 9.12 -5.42 0.63
CA ALA A 69 10.35 -5.81 1.34
C ALA A 69 10.69 -4.79 2.43
N ALA A 70 10.70 -5.21 3.69
CA ALA A 70 10.88 -4.29 4.81
C ALA A 70 11.40 -5.00 6.08
N ALA A 71 11.61 -4.23 7.14
CA ALA A 71 12.01 -4.72 8.46
C ALA A 71 11.24 -3.97 9.57
N GLY A 72 11.20 -4.55 10.77
CA GLY A 72 10.63 -3.90 11.96
C GLY A 72 9.24 -3.30 11.75
N SER A 73 9.03 -2.09 12.27
CA SER A 73 7.74 -1.37 12.16
C SER A 73 7.37 -1.03 10.71
N SER A 74 8.34 -0.75 9.83
CA SER A 74 8.09 -0.57 8.40
C SER A 74 7.51 -1.83 7.76
N GLY A 75 7.99 -3.00 8.17
CA GLY A 75 7.45 -4.30 7.80
C GLY A 75 5.98 -4.46 8.19
N LEU A 76 5.59 -4.04 9.39
CA LEU A 76 4.19 -4.09 9.81
C LEU A 76 3.29 -3.16 8.98
N MET A 77 3.75 -1.97 8.62
CA MET A 77 2.96 -1.04 7.79
C MET A 77 2.81 -1.56 6.36
N ALA A 78 3.89 -2.10 5.79
CA ALA A 78 3.88 -2.76 4.49
C ALA A 78 2.98 -4.00 4.48
N LEU A 79 3.02 -4.82 5.54
CA LEU A 79 2.15 -6.00 5.67
C LEU A 79 0.67 -5.62 5.71
N ALA A 80 0.33 -4.57 6.46
CA ALA A 80 -1.05 -4.09 6.57
C ALA A 80 -1.60 -3.66 5.19
N ASP A 81 -0.80 -2.96 4.38
CA ASP A 81 -1.18 -2.59 3.02
C ASP A 81 -1.32 -3.82 2.11
N ALA A 82 -0.29 -4.67 2.06
CA ALA A 82 -0.23 -5.85 1.19
C ALA A 82 -1.37 -6.84 1.46
N ALA A 83 -1.66 -7.12 2.74
CA ALA A 83 -2.68 -8.08 3.15
C ALA A 83 -4.11 -7.65 2.78
N GLU A 84 -4.36 -6.35 2.59
CA GLU A 84 -5.70 -5.82 2.32
C GLU A 84 -6.02 -5.70 0.82
N LEU A 85 -5.03 -5.81 -0.07
CA LEU A 85 -5.24 -5.59 -1.51
C LEU A 85 -6.17 -6.64 -2.15
N THR A 86 -6.05 -7.91 -1.76
CA THR A 86 -6.91 -8.99 -2.25
C THR A 86 -8.38 -8.74 -1.89
N GLY A 87 -8.67 -8.45 -0.62
CA GLY A 87 -10.04 -8.25 -0.15
C GLY A 87 -10.67 -6.95 -0.66
N THR A 88 -9.86 -5.89 -0.78
CA THR A 88 -10.31 -4.53 -1.14
C THR A 88 -10.45 -4.36 -2.65
N TYR A 89 -9.47 -4.82 -3.42
CA TYR A 89 -9.39 -4.60 -4.86
C TYR A 89 -9.55 -5.89 -5.67
N GLY A 90 -9.75 -7.05 -5.06
CA GLY A 90 -9.96 -8.32 -5.77
C GLY A 90 -8.74 -8.77 -6.58
N LEU A 91 -7.53 -8.31 -6.21
CA LEU A 91 -6.30 -8.78 -6.83
C LEU A 91 -6.05 -10.24 -6.45
N SER A 92 -5.46 -11.02 -7.37
CA SER A 92 -5.07 -12.39 -7.03
C SER A 92 -3.99 -12.38 -5.94
N PRO A 93 -4.10 -13.22 -4.89
CA PRO A 93 -3.05 -13.39 -3.90
C PRO A 93 -1.67 -13.72 -4.51
N ASP A 94 -1.65 -14.42 -5.64
CA ASP A 94 -0.41 -14.79 -6.35
C ASP A 94 0.35 -13.57 -6.91
N LEU A 95 -0.32 -12.42 -7.01
CA LEU A 95 0.29 -11.16 -7.43
C LEU A 95 0.92 -10.37 -6.28
N ILE A 96 0.76 -10.80 -5.03
CA ILE A 96 1.20 -10.05 -3.85
C ILE A 96 2.15 -10.91 -3.03
N LEU A 97 3.42 -10.51 -2.98
CA LEU A 97 4.43 -11.16 -2.14
C LEU A 97 4.90 -10.19 -1.06
N PHE A 98 5.23 -10.75 0.09
CA PHE A 98 5.69 -9.97 1.24
C PHE A 98 6.90 -10.65 1.88
N PHE A 99 7.97 -9.87 2.05
CA PHE A 99 9.21 -10.27 2.68
C PHE A 99 9.54 -9.31 3.82
N MET A 100 9.75 -9.87 5.00
CA MET A 100 10.15 -9.12 6.18
C MET A 100 11.41 -9.75 6.76
N ALA A 101 12.37 -8.91 7.13
CA ALA A 101 13.55 -9.34 7.87
C ALA A 101 13.11 -10.16 9.10
N GLY A 102 13.57 -11.41 9.19
CA GLY A 102 13.22 -12.31 10.29
C GLY A 102 11.80 -12.89 10.25
N GLY A 103 11.01 -12.57 9.22
CA GLY A 103 9.63 -13.04 9.04
C GLY A 103 8.59 -12.22 9.79
N VAL A 104 7.32 -12.49 9.48
CA VAL A 104 6.18 -11.86 10.19
C VAL A 104 6.10 -12.40 11.62
N PRO A 105 6.09 -11.54 12.65
CA PRO A 105 5.98 -12.00 14.03
C PRO A 105 4.62 -12.64 14.30
N VAL A 106 4.62 -13.87 14.82
CA VAL A 106 3.40 -14.65 15.11
C VAL A 106 2.98 -14.61 16.58
N ASP A 107 3.91 -14.24 17.48
CA ASP A 107 3.73 -14.20 18.94
C ASP A 107 3.84 -12.77 19.51
N GLY A 108 3.87 -11.76 18.64
CA GLY A 108 4.04 -10.35 19.00
C GLY A 108 5.49 -9.95 19.30
N ARG A 109 6.49 -10.82 19.11
CA ARG A 109 7.91 -10.48 19.32
C ARG A 109 8.58 -10.09 18.01
N MET A 110 9.12 -8.86 17.96
CA MET A 110 9.78 -8.35 16.76
C MET A 110 11.20 -8.91 16.60
N PRO A 111 11.59 -9.43 15.41
CA PRO A 111 12.93 -9.97 15.18
C PRO A 111 13.97 -8.87 14.88
N GLY A 112 14.19 -7.94 15.80
CA GLY A 112 15.02 -6.73 15.54
C GLY A 112 16.49 -6.97 15.15
N HIS A 113 17.07 -8.13 15.46
CA HIS A 113 18.46 -8.48 15.07
C HIS A 113 18.59 -8.88 13.59
N THR A 114 17.47 -9.04 12.88
CA THR A 114 17.47 -9.56 11.50
C THR A 114 17.56 -8.45 10.46
N GLU A 115 17.41 -7.18 10.85
CA GLU A 115 17.42 -6.04 9.94
C GLU A 115 18.79 -5.87 9.24
N ASP A 116 19.86 -6.36 9.88
CA ASP A 116 21.24 -6.32 9.38
C ASP A 116 21.59 -7.50 8.44
N GLN A 117 20.66 -8.44 8.21
CA GLN A 117 20.93 -9.67 7.45
C GLN A 117 20.78 -9.47 5.93
N ALA A 118 21.74 -8.80 5.29
CA ALA A 118 21.77 -8.60 3.84
C ALA A 118 21.72 -9.94 3.05
N ASP A 119 22.42 -10.97 3.53
CA ASP A 119 22.40 -12.30 2.89
C ASP A 119 21.00 -12.94 2.89
N ALA A 120 20.18 -12.66 3.92
CA ALA A 120 18.80 -13.12 3.95
C ALA A 120 17.97 -12.39 2.88
N ALA A 121 18.15 -11.08 2.74
CA ALA A 121 17.50 -10.30 1.70
C ALA A 121 17.85 -10.80 0.29
N GLU A 122 19.11 -11.16 0.04
CA GLU A 122 19.52 -11.70 -1.27
C GLU A 122 18.87 -13.06 -1.58
N ARG A 123 18.74 -13.93 -0.58
CA ARG A 123 18.02 -15.21 -0.73
C ARG A 123 16.55 -14.98 -1.01
N ASP A 124 15.90 -14.09 -0.27
CA ASP A 124 14.48 -13.78 -0.43
C ASP A 124 14.21 -13.12 -1.79
N ALA A 125 15.10 -12.22 -2.23
CA ALA A 125 15.03 -11.57 -3.53
C ALA A 125 15.19 -12.54 -4.71
N ALA A 126 15.64 -13.79 -4.50
CA ALA A 126 15.63 -14.81 -5.55
C ALA A 126 14.22 -15.14 -6.05
N ALA A 127 13.17 -14.81 -5.29
CA ALA A 127 11.79 -14.95 -5.72
C ALA A 127 11.37 -13.91 -6.77
N VAL A 128 12.13 -12.82 -6.95
CA VAL A 128 11.84 -11.72 -7.88
C VAL A 128 12.02 -12.16 -9.33
N ARG A 129 11.15 -11.69 -10.23
CA ARG A 129 11.18 -11.95 -11.67
C ARG A 129 11.19 -10.62 -12.44
N PRO A 130 11.69 -10.61 -13.69
CA PRO A 130 11.55 -9.46 -14.56
C PRO A 130 10.09 -9.02 -14.70
N GLY A 131 9.84 -7.71 -14.62
CA GLY A 131 8.51 -7.14 -14.73
C GLY A 131 7.70 -7.09 -13.43
N ASP A 132 8.22 -7.61 -12.31
CA ASP A 132 7.69 -7.29 -10.98
C ASP A 132 8.03 -5.86 -10.56
N VAL A 133 7.35 -5.37 -9.53
CA VAL A 133 7.74 -4.16 -8.80
C VAL A 133 7.99 -4.50 -7.34
N VAL A 134 9.13 -4.03 -6.83
CA VAL A 134 9.48 -4.12 -5.41
C VAL A 134 9.19 -2.81 -4.71
N ILE A 135 8.44 -2.87 -3.61
CA ILE A 135 8.18 -1.76 -2.69
C ILE A 135 9.05 -2.00 -1.44
N ALA A 136 10.20 -1.33 -1.38
CA ALA A 136 11.14 -1.43 -0.27
C ALA A 136 10.93 -0.30 0.73
N VAL A 137 10.74 -0.63 2.01
CA VAL A 137 10.38 0.36 3.05
C VAL A 137 11.35 0.31 4.23
N THR A 138 11.91 1.46 4.60
CA THR A 138 12.77 1.63 5.78
C THR A 138 12.65 3.05 6.30
N ALA A 139 12.48 3.25 7.62
CA ALA A 139 12.46 4.61 8.17
C ALA A 139 13.81 5.32 8.04
N SER A 140 14.90 4.67 8.45
CA SER A 140 16.24 5.28 8.43
C SER A 140 16.73 5.51 7.01
N GLY A 141 16.28 4.71 6.03
CA GLY A 141 16.79 4.78 4.66
C GLY A 141 18.07 3.97 4.43
N SER A 142 18.65 3.40 5.48
CA SER A 142 19.93 2.69 5.46
C SER A 142 19.86 1.26 6.03
N THR A 143 18.66 0.79 6.40
CA THR A 143 18.47 -0.57 6.93
C THR A 143 19.00 -1.61 5.93
N PRO A 144 19.95 -2.50 6.29
CA PRO A 144 20.62 -3.37 5.33
C PRO A 144 19.69 -4.32 4.55
N TYR A 145 18.73 -4.97 5.22
CA TYR A 145 17.83 -5.94 4.59
C TYR A 145 17.02 -5.35 3.41
N PRO A 146 16.15 -4.33 3.58
CA PRO A 146 15.37 -3.80 2.46
C PRO A 146 16.26 -3.13 1.39
N THR A 147 17.40 -2.58 1.78
CA THR A 147 18.37 -1.96 0.84
C THR A 147 19.01 -3.01 -0.06
N ALA A 148 19.49 -4.12 0.50
CA ALA A 148 20.04 -5.25 -0.24
C ALA A 148 18.98 -5.91 -1.12
N PHE A 149 17.74 -6.04 -0.64
CA PHE A 149 16.62 -6.56 -1.42
C PHE A 149 16.36 -5.69 -2.66
N ALA A 150 16.23 -4.36 -2.49
CA ALA A 150 16.00 -3.43 -3.59
C ALA A 150 17.15 -3.46 -4.62
N LYS A 151 18.40 -3.46 -4.13
CA LYS A 151 19.59 -3.60 -4.98
C LYS A 151 19.53 -4.87 -5.82
N LYS A 152 19.25 -6.02 -5.19
CA LYS A 152 19.18 -7.32 -5.89
C LYS A 152 18.04 -7.37 -6.89
N ALA A 153 16.85 -6.87 -6.52
CA ALA A 153 15.67 -6.83 -7.38
C ALA A 153 15.93 -6.11 -8.72
N ARG A 154 16.65 -4.97 -8.68
CA ARG A 154 17.04 -4.25 -9.90
C ARG A 154 17.91 -5.09 -10.82
N THR A 155 18.88 -5.83 -10.27
CA THR A 155 19.73 -6.73 -11.08
C THR A 155 18.94 -7.87 -11.73
N LEU A 156 17.75 -8.19 -11.20
CA LEU A 156 16.84 -9.21 -11.71
C LEU A 156 15.79 -8.63 -12.68
N GLY A 157 15.86 -7.33 -12.99
CA GLY A 157 14.97 -6.67 -13.95
C GLY A 157 13.59 -6.30 -13.39
N ALA A 158 13.43 -6.23 -12.06
CA ALA A 158 12.26 -5.64 -11.44
C ALA A 158 12.46 -4.13 -11.26
N SER A 159 11.36 -3.39 -11.33
CA SER A 159 11.36 -1.97 -10.95
C SER A 159 11.26 -1.81 -9.43
N THR A 160 11.75 -0.69 -8.91
CA THR A 160 11.79 -0.45 -7.46
C THR A 160 11.16 0.89 -7.06
N ILE A 161 10.30 0.80 -6.05
CA ILE A 161 9.78 1.93 -5.28
C ILE A 161 10.43 1.85 -3.90
N CYS A 162 11.21 2.86 -3.53
CA CYS A 162 11.85 2.91 -2.22
C CYS A 162 11.24 4.02 -1.39
N VAL A 163 10.79 3.69 -0.18
CA VAL A 163 10.14 4.61 0.76
C VAL A 163 11.03 4.77 1.99
N ALA A 164 11.43 6.00 2.28
CA ALA A 164 12.21 6.32 3.48
C ALA A 164 11.86 7.67 4.09
N ASN A 165 12.27 7.88 5.34
CA ASN A 165 11.93 9.08 6.10
C ASN A 165 13.05 10.12 6.20
N ASN A 166 14.23 9.80 5.67
CA ASN A 166 15.34 10.72 5.46
C ASN A 166 15.47 11.04 3.97
N GLY A 167 15.58 12.32 3.60
CA GLY A 167 15.58 12.77 2.20
C GLY A 167 16.82 12.34 1.40
N ASP A 168 17.94 12.13 2.08
CA ASP A 168 19.23 11.69 1.55
C ASP A 168 19.50 10.19 1.77
N ALA A 169 18.43 9.40 1.96
CA ALA A 169 18.53 7.98 2.26
C ALA A 169 19.28 7.16 1.18
N ASP A 170 20.21 6.31 1.63
CA ASP A 170 21.02 5.42 0.78
C ASP A 170 20.18 4.52 -0.14
N ILE A 171 19.02 4.04 0.35
CA ILE A 171 18.14 3.17 -0.42
C ILE A 171 17.66 3.81 -1.73
N PHE A 172 17.64 5.14 -1.84
CA PHE A 172 17.18 5.83 -3.05
C PHE A 172 18.12 5.67 -4.26
N VAL A 173 19.39 5.31 -4.05
CA VAL A 173 20.30 4.90 -5.15
C VAL A 173 19.78 3.63 -5.87
N HIS A 174 18.92 2.86 -5.19
CA HIS A 174 18.31 1.66 -5.71
C HIS A 174 16.84 1.86 -6.09
N ALA A 175 16.37 3.09 -6.29
CA ALA A 175 14.97 3.40 -6.61
C ALA A 175 14.78 3.86 -8.06
N ASP A 176 13.76 3.33 -8.74
CA ASP A 176 13.19 3.97 -9.93
C ASP A 176 12.21 5.10 -9.51
N VAL A 177 11.54 4.91 -8.37
CA VAL A 177 10.72 5.92 -7.69
C VAL A 177 11.18 6.03 -6.23
N ALA A 178 11.80 7.15 -5.88
CA ALA A 178 12.17 7.49 -4.51
C ALA A 178 11.03 8.27 -3.84
N VAL A 179 10.51 7.76 -2.72
CA VAL A 179 9.47 8.40 -1.92
C VAL A 179 10.09 8.85 -0.60
N ALA A 180 10.46 10.13 -0.54
CA ALA A 180 11.11 10.76 0.60
C ALA A 180 10.08 11.41 1.55
N LEU A 181 9.66 10.66 2.57
CA LEU A 181 8.74 11.09 3.62
C LEU A 181 9.51 11.83 4.73
N GLU A 182 10.05 13.02 4.45
CA GLU A 182 10.95 13.79 5.33
C GLU A 182 10.35 14.24 6.68
N THR A 183 9.98 13.28 7.51
CA THR A 183 9.32 13.48 8.80
C THR A 183 10.21 14.29 9.74
N PRO A 184 9.63 15.09 10.65
CA PRO A 184 10.39 15.69 11.74
C PRO A 184 11.02 14.61 12.64
N PRO A 185 11.98 14.99 13.50
CA PRO A 185 12.49 14.10 14.54
C PRO A 185 11.35 13.53 15.39
N GLU A 186 11.51 12.31 15.90
CA GLU A 186 10.47 11.69 16.73
C GLU A 186 10.40 12.33 18.13
N ILE A 187 9.20 12.40 18.71
CA ILE A 187 9.01 12.88 20.10
C ILE A 187 9.82 12.03 21.09
N ILE A 188 9.93 10.73 20.83
CA ILE A 188 10.89 9.84 21.47
C ILE A 188 11.96 9.55 20.41
N ALA A 189 13.14 10.16 20.53
CA ALA A 189 14.21 10.03 19.54
C ALA A 189 14.50 8.56 19.18
N GLY A 190 14.63 8.26 17.88
CA GLY A 190 14.82 6.92 17.35
C GLY A 190 13.57 6.02 17.34
N SER A 191 12.47 6.41 18.00
CA SER A 191 11.23 5.62 18.03
C SER A 191 10.39 5.79 16.76
N THR A 192 10.95 5.43 15.61
CA THR A 192 10.34 5.54 14.27
C THR A 192 9.05 4.73 14.07
N ARG A 193 8.69 3.87 15.02
CA ARG A 193 7.35 3.25 15.10
C ARG A 193 6.19 4.25 15.27
N LEU A 194 6.49 5.53 15.51
CA LEU A 194 5.53 6.60 15.75
C LEU A 194 5.24 7.39 14.46
N GLY A 195 5.84 8.58 14.31
CA GLY A 195 5.58 9.49 13.20
C GLY A 195 6.00 8.90 11.86
N ALA A 196 7.20 8.32 11.76
CA ALA A 196 7.70 7.73 10.52
C ALA A 196 6.80 6.58 10.03
N ALA A 197 6.43 5.63 10.90
CA ALA A 197 5.50 4.56 10.56
C ALA A 197 4.10 5.09 10.16
N THR A 198 3.62 6.16 10.81
CA THR A 198 2.36 6.82 10.45
C THR A 198 2.42 7.39 9.02
N ALA A 199 3.50 8.08 8.67
CA ALA A 199 3.71 8.60 7.32
C ALA A 199 3.82 7.46 6.28
N GLN A 200 4.57 6.40 6.60
CA GLN A 200 4.70 5.21 5.74
C GLN A 200 3.35 4.57 5.46
N LYS A 201 2.52 4.35 6.49
CA LYS A 201 1.17 3.80 6.32
C LYS A 201 0.33 4.66 5.38
N ALA A 202 0.33 5.97 5.58
CA ALA A 202 -0.43 6.90 4.75
C ALA A 202 0.05 6.90 3.28
N ALA A 203 1.36 6.88 3.07
CA ALA A 203 1.98 6.80 1.74
C ALA A 203 1.62 5.49 1.01
N LEU A 204 1.79 4.35 1.68
CA LEU A 204 1.46 3.02 1.14
C LEU A 204 -0.03 2.92 0.77
N ASN A 205 -0.93 3.31 1.69
CA ASN A 205 -2.36 3.30 1.43
C ASN A 205 -2.76 4.27 0.31
N THR A 206 -2.05 5.39 0.16
CA THR A 206 -2.28 6.34 -0.93
C THR A 206 -1.91 5.71 -2.27
N MET A 207 -0.74 5.08 -2.38
CA MET A 207 -0.30 4.42 -3.61
C MET A 207 -1.21 3.24 -3.99
N SER A 208 -1.49 2.35 -3.04
CA SER A 208 -2.32 1.16 -3.29
C SER A 208 -3.77 1.52 -3.61
N THR A 209 -4.32 2.56 -2.95
CA THR A 209 -5.67 3.05 -3.26
C THR A 209 -5.74 3.72 -4.61
N LEU A 210 -4.76 4.57 -4.95
CA LEU A 210 -4.68 5.18 -6.27
C LEU A 210 -4.54 4.13 -7.37
N MET A 211 -3.74 3.08 -7.14
CA MET A 211 -3.65 1.93 -8.03
C MET A 211 -5.02 1.27 -8.21
N GLY A 212 -5.74 0.96 -7.13
CA GLY A 212 -7.09 0.38 -7.19
C GLY A 212 -8.08 1.23 -7.99
N VAL A 213 -8.02 2.56 -7.82
CA VAL A 213 -8.82 3.52 -8.60
C VAL A 213 -8.45 3.45 -10.09
N ARG A 214 -7.16 3.48 -10.43
CA ARG A 214 -6.69 3.47 -11.84
C ARG A 214 -6.91 2.13 -12.55
N LEU A 215 -6.97 1.03 -11.81
CA LEU A 215 -7.40 -0.29 -12.29
C LEU A 215 -8.93 -0.40 -12.44
N GLY A 216 -9.68 0.64 -12.09
CA GLY A 216 -11.14 0.67 -12.17
C GLY A 216 -11.84 -0.17 -11.11
N HIS A 217 -11.15 -0.53 -10.02
CA HIS A 217 -11.71 -1.32 -8.92
C HIS A 217 -12.55 -0.48 -7.94
N VAL A 218 -12.61 0.84 -8.15
CA VAL A 218 -13.38 1.79 -7.36
C VAL A 218 -14.33 2.59 -8.26
N TYR A 219 -15.56 2.79 -7.82
CA TYR A 219 -16.57 3.65 -8.48
C TYR A 219 -17.19 4.59 -7.43
N ASP A 220 -16.98 5.90 -7.53
CA ASP A 220 -17.49 6.90 -6.56
C ASP A 220 -17.27 6.52 -5.09
N GLY A 221 -16.06 6.05 -4.78
CA GLY A 221 -15.67 5.60 -3.44
C GLY A 221 -16.15 4.19 -3.06
N MET A 222 -16.89 3.50 -3.93
CA MET A 222 -17.36 2.13 -3.70
C MET A 222 -16.38 1.10 -4.28
N MET A 223 -16.04 0.08 -3.49
CA MET A 223 -15.15 -1.02 -3.87
C MET A 223 -15.86 -2.02 -4.79
N VAL A 224 -16.00 -1.67 -6.06
CA VAL A 224 -16.73 -2.46 -7.06
C VAL A 224 -15.98 -3.71 -7.54
N ASN A 225 -14.77 -3.97 -7.03
CA ASN A 225 -14.04 -5.23 -7.26
C ASN A 225 -13.86 -6.06 -5.98
N LEU A 226 -14.61 -5.77 -4.92
CA LEU A 226 -14.52 -6.54 -3.67
C LEU A 226 -14.97 -7.99 -3.87
N VAL A 227 -14.42 -8.89 -3.05
CA VAL A 227 -14.83 -10.30 -2.98
C VAL A 227 -15.98 -10.45 -1.98
N ALA A 228 -17.19 -10.77 -2.45
CA ALA A 228 -18.39 -10.86 -1.60
C ALA A 228 -18.57 -12.25 -0.94
N ASP A 229 -17.60 -12.65 -0.11
CA ASP A 229 -17.51 -14.00 0.49
C ASP A 229 -18.39 -14.24 1.73
N ASN A 230 -18.90 -13.18 2.36
CA ASN A 230 -19.68 -13.26 3.59
C ASN A 230 -20.98 -12.44 3.52
N ARG A 231 -21.90 -12.71 4.44
CA ARG A 231 -23.24 -12.08 4.48
C ARG A 231 -23.19 -10.54 4.47
N LYS A 232 -22.24 -9.95 5.20
CA LYS A 232 -22.04 -8.49 5.26
C LYS A 232 -21.60 -7.94 3.91
N LEU A 233 -20.64 -8.58 3.24
CA LEU A 233 -20.13 -8.15 1.94
C LEU A 233 -21.15 -8.37 0.82
N ARG A 234 -21.95 -9.44 0.87
CA ARG A 234 -23.08 -9.67 -0.05
C ARG A 234 -24.15 -8.58 0.07
N ALA A 235 -24.51 -8.19 1.29
CA ALA A 235 -25.45 -7.08 1.51
C ALA A 235 -24.89 -5.74 1.00
N ARG A 236 -23.59 -5.49 1.21
CA ARG A 236 -22.89 -4.32 0.66
C ARG A 236 -22.89 -4.33 -0.87
N ALA A 237 -22.61 -5.47 -1.49
CA ALA A 237 -22.63 -5.64 -2.94
C ALA A 237 -24.01 -5.29 -3.53
N ALA A 238 -25.09 -5.83 -2.94
CA ALA A 238 -26.45 -5.52 -3.39
C ALA A 238 -26.77 -4.02 -3.28
N GLY A 239 -26.32 -3.36 -2.20
CA GLY A 239 -26.45 -1.91 -2.03
C GLY A 239 -25.69 -1.11 -3.09
N MET A 240 -24.47 -1.52 -3.45
CA MET A 240 -23.69 -0.89 -4.52
C MET A 240 -24.37 -1.04 -5.89
N VAL A 241 -24.81 -2.25 -6.24
CA VAL A 241 -25.47 -2.51 -7.53
C VAL A 241 -26.76 -1.69 -7.65
N SER A 242 -27.61 -1.72 -6.62
CA SER A 242 -28.84 -0.92 -6.58
C SER A 242 -28.56 0.58 -6.74
N ARG A 243 -27.55 1.11 -6.05
CA ARG A 243 -27.18 2.53 -6.13
C ARG A 243 -26.63 2.93 -7.50
N ILE A 244 -25.76 2.11 -8.09
CA ILE A 244 -25.08 2.44 -9.35
C ILE A 244 -26.02 2.27 -10.55
N ALA A 245 -26.81 1.21 -10.59
CA ALA A 245 -27.72 0.91 -11.70
C ALA A 245 -29.12 1.53 -11.52
N HIS A 246 -29.40 2.19 -10.39
CA HIS A 246 -30.69 2.79 -10.07
C HIS A 246 -31.87 1.80 -10.10
N VAL A 247 -31.65 0.59 -9.58
CA VAL A 247 -32.65 -0.49 -9.50
C VAL A 247 -32.99 -0.82 -8.05
N ASP A 248 -34.09 -1.53 -7.83
CA ASP A 248 -34.42 -2.08 -6.51
C ASP A 248 -33.42 -3.16 -6.05
N LYS A 249 -33.49 -3.49 -4.76
CA LYS A 249 -32.59 -4.47 -4.14
C LYS A 249 -32.79 -5.89 -4.66
N GLU A 250 -34.00 -6.23 -5.12
CA GLU A 250 -34.30 -7.57 -5.64
C GLU A 250 -33.61 -7.78 -6.98
N THR A 251 -33.76 -6.83 -7.90
CA THR A 251 -33.10 -6.78 -9.21
C THR A 251 -31.58 -6.76 -9.05
N ALA A 252 -31.07 -5.98 -8.11
CA ALA A 252 -29.64 -5.95 -7.78
C ALA A 252 -29.13 -7.33 -7.29
N THR A 253 -29.88 -8.00 -6.42
CA THR A 253 -29.51 -9.31 -5.88
C THR A 253 -29.54 -10.38 -6.98
N ARG A 254 -30.57 -10.38 -7.82
CA ARG A 254 -30.68 -11.29 -8.97
C ARG A 254 -29.51 -11.13 -9.94
N SER A 255 -29.11 -9.88 -10.22
CA SER A 255 -27.96 -9.58 -11.08
C SER A 255 -26.63 -10.04 -10.46
N LEU A 256 -26.49 -9.95 -9.13
CA LEU A 256 -25.35 -10.51 -8.40
C LEU A 256 -25.32 -12.04 -8.48
N GLU A 257 -26.45 -12.72 -8.31
CA GLU A 257 -26.52 -14.18 -8.42
C GLU A 257 -26.11 -14.65 -9.82
N GLN A 258 -26.61 -13.98 -10.87
CA GLN A 258 -26.24 -14.26 -12.26
C GLN A 258 -24.75 -14.08 -12.53
N SER A 259 -24.12 -13.09 -11.91
CA SER A 259 -22.68 -12.78 -12.06
C SER A 259 -21.78 -13.47 -11.02
N LYS A 260 -22.29 -14.50 -10.32
CA LYS A 260 -21.55 -15.21 -9.26
C LYS A 260 -20.97 -14.27 -8.19
N TRP A 261 -21.76 -13.26 -7.84
CA TRP A 261 -21.46 -12.20 -6.87
C TRP A 261 -20.36 -11.22 -7.28
N ALA A 262 -20.00 -11.16 -8.56
CA ALA A 262 -19.11 -10.13 -9.08
C ALA A 262 -19.87 -8.81 -9.29
N VAL A 263 -19.43 -7.74 -8.62
CA VAL A 263 -20.18 -6.47 -8.57
C VAL A 263 -20.19 -5.76 -9.93
N LYS A 264 -19.07 -5.67 -10.65
CA LYS A 264 -19.05 -4.94 -11.94
C LYS A 264 -19.96 -5.57 -12.99
N PRO A 265 -19.92 -6.90 -13.25
CA PRO A 265 -20.87 -7.50 -14.18
C PRO A 265 -22.32 -7.39 -13.69
N ALA A 266 -22.59 -7.51 -12.38
CA ALA A 266 -23.92 -7.31 -11.83
C ALA A 266 -24.47 -5.90 -12.09
N VAL A 267 -23.64 -4.87 -11.96
CA VAL A 267 -24.01 -3.49 -12.29
C VAL A 267 -24.42 -3.37 -13.76
N LEU A 268 -23.64 -3.95 -14.68
CA LEU A 268 -23.92 -3.86 -16.11
C LEU A 268 -25.19 -4.65 -16.49
N LEU A 269 -25.41 -5.83 -15.90
CA LEU A 269 -26.65 -6.58 -16.05
C LEU A 269 -27.87 -5.79 -15.56
N ALA A 270 -27.78 -5.23 -14.35
CA ALA A 270 -28.84 -4.40 -13.77
C ALA A 270 -29.11 -3.13 -14.58
N ALA A 271 -28.08 -2.59 -15.25
CA ALA A 271 -28.18 -1.42 -16.12
C ALA A 271 -28.69 -1.72 -17.54
N GLY A 272 -28.91 -2.99 -17.90
CA GLY A 272 -29.52 -3.39 -19.17
C GLY A 272 -28.60 -4.10 -20.17
N ALA A 273 -27.42 -4.56 -19.77
CA ALA A 273 -26.62 -5.43 -20.62
C ALA A 273 -27.40 -6.71 -20.97
N SER A 274 -27.37 -7.11 -22.25
CA SER A 274 -28.19 -8.21 -22.77
C SER A 274 -27.84 -9.60 -22.23
N SER A 275 -26.62 -9.79 -21.74
CA SER A 275 -26.15 -11.04 -21.14
C SER A 275 -24.93 -10.82 -20.26
N LEU A 276 -24.59 -11.83 -19.45
CA LEU A 276 -23.35 -11.82 -18.65
C LEU A 276 -22.12 -11.72 -19.57
N ASP A 277 -22.10 -12.50 -20.66
CA ASP A 277 -21.01 -12.46 -21.65
C ASP A 277 -20.83 -11.06 -22.24
N ARG A 278 -21.93 -10.34 -22.51
CA ARG A 278 -21.83 -8.96 -23.00
C ARG A 278 -21.29 -8.02 -21.92
N ALA A 279 -21.72 -8.17 -20.67
CA ALA A 279 -21.18 -7.39 -19.55
C ALA A 279 -19.67 -7.64 -19.36
N GLU A 280 -19.22 -8.89 -19.43
CA GLU A 280 -17.80 -9.25 -19.34
C GLU A 280 -17.00 -8.71 -20.52
N THR A 281 -17.55 -8.78 -21.74
CA THR A 281 -16.94 -8.20 -22.94
C THR A 281 -16.78 -6.69 -22.80
N LEU A 282 -17.81 -5.98 -22.34
CA LEU A 282 -17.75 -4.53 -22.09
C LEU A 282 -16.67 -4.17 -21.06
N LEU A 283 -16.51 -4.97 -20.00
CA LEU A 283 -15.45 -4.77 -19.02
C LEU A 283 -14.07 -5.03 -19.64
N ALA A 284 -13.90 -6.06 -20.45
CA ALA A 284 -12.64 -6.35 -21.14
C ALA A 284 -12.25 -5.20 -22.09
N GLU A 285 -13.17 -4.75 -22.95
CA GLU A 285 -12.95 -3.64 -23.90
C GLU A 285 -12.64 -2.30 -23.21
N THR A 286 -13.05 -2.14 -21.94
CA THR A 286 -12.83 -0.92 -21.15
C THR A 286 -11.76 -1.10 -20.07
N GLN A 287 -11.00 -2.20 -20.11
CA GLN A 287 -9.94 -2.53 -19.13
C GLN A 287 -10.46 -2.48 -17.68
N GLY A 288 -11.66 -3.00 -17.45
CA GLY A 288 -12.31 -3.08 -16.15
C GLY A 288 -12.90 -1.76 -15.65
N GLN A 289 -12.89 -0.69 -16.46
CA GLN A 289 -13.39 0.63 -16.06
C GLN A 289 -14.91 0.70 -16.13
N LEU A 290 -15.58 0.47 -14.99
CA LEU A 290 -17.04 0.37 -14.90
C LEU A 290 -17.78 1.59 -15.47
N ARG A 291 -17.30 2.82 -15.19
CA ARG A 291 -17.92 4.05 -15.72
C ARG A 291 -17.89 4.10 -17.25
N LYS A 292 -16.81 3.63 -17.87
CA LYS A 292 -16.70 3.56 -19.34
C LYS A 292 -17.58 2.44 -19.90
N ALA A 293 -17.69 1.31 -19.20
CA ALA A 293 -18.54 0.19 -19.61
C ALA A 293 -20.03 0.57 -19.60
N LEU A 294 -20.48 1.31 -18.58
CA LEU A 294 -21.85 1.81 -18.48
C LEU A 294 -22.24 2.75 -19.64
N GLN A 295 -21.30 3.51 -20.20
CA GLN A 295 -21.55 4.39 -21.35
C GLN A 295 -21.75 3.64 -22.68
N ARG A 296 -21.56 2.32 -22.69
CA ARG A 296 -21.67 1.45 -23.88
C ARG A 296 -22.88 0.51 -23.83
N ILE A 297 -23.74 0.65 -22.81
CA ILE A 297 -25.06 0.02 -22.70
C ILE A 297 -26.08 0.99 -23.25
#